data_AF-A0A3B1E3B7-F1
#
_entry.id   AF-A0A3B1E3B7-F1
#
_cell.length_a   1.000
_cell.length_b   1.000
_cell.length_c   1.000
_cell.angle_alpha   90.00
_cell.angle_beta   90.00
_cell.angle_gamma   90.00
#
_symmetry.space_group_name_H-M   'P 1'
#
loop_
_entity.id
_entity.type
_entity.pdbx_description
1 polymer ?
#
loop_
_entity_poly.entity_id
_entity_poly.type
_entity_poly.pdbx_seq_one_letter_code
_entity_poly.pdbx_strand_id
1 'polypeptide(L)'
;MSQNYGLKFEETMFWVIHRRREYGPFDYEWSTDLAGIALLYRGQKFGEHCGPEQIYADLSEFKLPMTVVKVASIVLGCAVFSLQKGDSSVKRKEFLKKELAKQGYKRFLENEY
;
A
#
# COMPACT_ATOMS: atom_id res chain seq x y z
N MET A 1 8.57 4.43 -22.04
CA MET A 1 9.68 4.94 -21.20
C MET A 1 9.70 4.12 -19.91
N SER A 2 10.78 3.40 -19.58
CA SER A 2 10.81 2.60 -18.34
C SER A 2 11.04 3.51 -17.14
N GLN A 3 10.03 3.72 -16.32
CA GLN A 3 10.16 4.56 -15.13
C GLN A 3 10.90 3.82 -14.02
N ASN A 4 11.83 4.52 -13.36
CA ASN A 4 12.67 3.93 -12.31
C ASN A 4 11.92 3.74 -10.99
N TYR A 5 10.94 4.61 -10.70
CA TYR A 5 10.14 4.63 -9.48
C TYR A 5 8.71 5.03 -9.81
N GLY A 6 7.72 4.45 -9.12
CA GLY A 6 6.31 4.76 -9.38
C GLY A 6 5.35 3.91 -8.55
N LEU A 7 4.07 4.27 -8.62
CA LEU A 7 2.95 3.50 -8.10
C LEU A 7 1.95 3.28 -9.24
N LYS A 8 1.60 2.03 -9.48
CA LYS A 8 0.52 1.67 -10.40
C LYS A 8 -0.68 1.22 -9.57
N PHE A 9 -1.88 1.71 -9.88
CA PHE A 9 -3.11 1.29 -9.22
C PHE A 9 -4.04 0.56 -10.20
N GLU A 10 -4.72 -0.47 -9.72
CA GLU A 10 -5.77 -1.17 -10.45
C GLU A 10 -6.85 -1.60 -9.45
N GLU A 11 -8.00 -0.93 -9.49
CA GLU A 11 -9.06 -1.07 -8.48
C GLU A 11 -8.54 -0.83 -7.04
N THR A 12 -8.51 -1.87 -6.20
CA THR A 12 -7.94 -1.83 -4.84
C THR A 12 -6.46 -2.23 -4.79
N MET A 13 -5.98 -2.89 -5.84
CA MET A 13 -4.61 -3.37 -5.95
C MET A 13 -3.65 -2.25 -6.32
N PHE A 14 -2.40 -2.41 -5.91
CA PHE A 14 -1.33 -1.54 -6.38
C PHE A 14 0.00 -2.29 -6.51
N TRP A 15 0.89 -1.70 -7.31
CA TRP A 15 2.26 -2.16 -7.48
C TRP A 15 3.22 -1.02 -7.18
N VAL A 16 4.33 -1.38 -6.52
CA VAL A 16 5.45 -0.46 -6.31
C VAL A 16 6.47 -0.72 -7.40
N ILE A 17 6.77 0.29 -8.21
CA ILE A 17 7.86 0.24 -9.19
C ILE A 17 9.12 0.74 -8.48
N HIS A 18 10.15 -0.10 -8.39
CA HIS A 18 11.44 0.24 -7.78
C HIS A 18 12.59 -0.31 -8.60
N ARG A 19 13.49 0.57 -9.07
CA ARG A 19 14.62 0.23 -9.94
C ARG A 19 14.18 -0.53 -11.19
N ARG A 20 13.12 -0.04 -11.85
CA ARG A 20 12.51 -0.61 -13.07
C ARG A 20 11.92 -2.02 -12.89
N ARG A 21 11.76 -2.49 -11.66
CA ARG A 21 11.08 -3.74 -11.34
C ARG A 21 9.76 -3.42 -10.67
N GLU A 22 8.75 -4.20 -11.01
CA GLU A 22 7.41 -4.09 -10.45
C GLU A 22 7.25 -5.11 -9.31
N TYR A 23 6.75 -4.64 -8.17
CA TYR A 23 6.48 -5.47 -6.99
C TYR A 23 5.01 -5.36 -6.65
N GLY A 24 4.30 -6.48 -6.73
CA GLY A 24 2.87 -6.57 -6.44
C GLY A 24 2.24 -7.81 -7.08
N PRO A 25 0.90 -7.88 -7.10
CA PRO A 25 0.00 -6.90 -6.49
C PRO A 25 0.12 -6.89 -4.96
N PHE A 26 0.05 -5.69 -4.38
CA PHE A 26 -0.34 -5.51 -3.00
C PHE A 26 -1.84 -5.20 -2.98
N ASP A 27 -2.55 -5.70 -1.99
CA ASP A 27 -3.99 -5.50 -1.87
C ASP A 27 -4.43 -5.56 -0.40
N TYR A 28 -5.71 -5.27 -0.17
CA TYR A 28 -6.37 -5.46 1.12
C TYR A 28 -7.81 -5.92 0.92
N GLU A 29 -8.26 -6.82 1.79
CA GLU A 29 -9.61 -7.37 1.74
C GLU A 29 -10.21 -7.46 3.14
N TRP A 30 -11.54 -7.44 3.22
CA TRP A 30 -12.18 -7.79 4.48
C TRP A 30 -11.87 -9.24 4.83
N SER A 31 -11.45 -9.47 6.07
CA SER A 31 -11.36 -10.81 6.65
C SER A 31 -12.69 -11.56 6.51
N THR A 32 -12.65 -12.88 6.41
CA THR A 32 -13.84 -13.72 6.20
C THR A 32 -14.85 -13.64 7.35
N ASP A 33 -14.37 -13.35 8.56
CA ASP A 33 -15.19 -13.12 9.75
C ASP A 33 -15.61 -11.65 9.92
N LEU A 34 -15.20 -10.78 8.99
CA LEU A 34 -15.42 -9.32 9.00
C LEU A 34 -14.88 -8.63 10.26
N ALA A 35 -13.97 -9.26 11.01
CA ALA A 35 -13.40 -8.71 12.24
C ALA A 35 -12.24 -7.74 11.98
N GLY A 36 -11.69 -7.75 10.77
CA GLY A 36 -10.57 -6.92 10.36
C GLY A 36 -10.35 -6.86 8.85
N ILE A 37 -9.24 -6.24 8.45
CA ILE A 37 -8.82 -6.14 7.05
C ILE A 37 -7.51 -6.94 6.88
N ALA A 38 -7.53 -7.96 6.04
CA ALA A 38 -6.35 -8.72 5.65
C ALA A 38 -5.51 -7.92 4.64
N LEU A 39 -4.19 -7.94 4.82
CA LEU A 39 -3.22 -7.31 3.93
C LEU A 39 -2.57 -8.40 3.08
N LEU A 40 -2.56 -8.21 1.76
CA LEU A 40 -2.19 -9.23 0.79
C LEU A 40 -1.00 -8.79 -0.06
N TYR A 41 -0.13 -9.75 -0.35
CA TYR A 41 0.90 -9.62 -1.37
C TYR A 41 0.85 -10.85 -2.28
N ARG A 42 0.56 -10.64 -3.57
CA ARG A 42 0.36 -11.72 -4.56
C ARG A 42 -0.66 -12.76 -4.10
N GLY A 43 -1.74 -12.30 -3.47
CA GLY A 43 -2.81 -13.15 -2.94
C GLY A 43 -2.47 -13.90 -1.65
N GLN A 44 -1.29 -13.67 -1.05
CA GLN A 44 -0.90 -14.28 0.22
C GLN A 44 -1.05 -13.25 1.35
N LYS A 45 -1.75 -13.64 2.42
CA LYS A 45 -1.94 -12.81 3.61
C LYS A 45 -0.60 -12.67 4.34
N PHE A 46 -0.13 -11.45 4.47
CA PHE A 46 1.09 -11.11 5.20
C PHE A 46 0.81 -10.27 6.45
N GLY A 47 -0.43 -9.79 6.60
CA GLY A 47 -0.81 -8.99 7.73
C GLY A 47 -2.31 -8.84 7.87
N GLU A 48 -2.70 -8.17 8.95
CA GLU A 48 -4.08 -7.91 9.30
C GLU A 48 -4.18 -6.64 10.15
N HIS A 49 -5.25 -5.90 9.90
CA HIS A 49 -5.66 -4.74 10.68
C HIS A 49 -6.94 -5.10 11.45
N CYS A 50 -6.83 -5.34 12.76
CA CYS A 50 -7.92 -5.82 13.61
C CYS A 50 -8.60 -4.70 14.42
N GLY A 51 -8.19 -3.44 14.28
CA GLY A 51 -8.76 -2.33 15.04
C GLY A 51 -7.94 -1.04 14.94
N PRO A 52 -8.38 0.06 15.61
CA PRO A 52 -7.80 1.40 15.43
C PRO A 52 -6.28 1.50 15.65
N GLU A 53 -5.70 0.60 16.47
CA GLU A 53 -4.28 0.62 16.83
C GLU A 53 -3.55 -0.72 16.62
N GLN A 54 -4.20 -1.70 15.97
CA GLN A 54 -3.64 -3.05 15.85
C GLN A 54 -3.44 -3.44 14.39
N ILE A 55 -2.23 -3.17 13.89
CA ILE A 55 -1.73 -3.69 12.61
C ILE A 55 -0.65 -4.72 12.92
N TYR A 56 -0.88 -5.96 12.50
CA TYR A 56 0.12 -7.01 12.48
C TYR A 56 0.51 -7.25 11.04
N ALA A 57 1.78 -7.07 10.68
CA ALA A 57 2.23 -7.29 9.30
C ALA A 57 3.68 -7.76 9.27
N ASP A 58 3.94 -8.82 8.51
CA ASP A 58 5.28 -9.32 8.27
C ASP A 58 5.47 -9.62 6.78
N LEU A 59 6.31 -8.82 6.11
CA LEU A 59 6.70 -9.00 4.72
C LEU A 59 8.05 -9.71 4.56
N SER A 60 8.65 -10.18 5.66
CA SER A 60 10.02 -10.72 5.68
C SER A 60 10.16 -11.97 4.79
N GLU A 61 9.14 -12.80 4.73
CA GLU A 61 9.10 -14.03 3.93
C GLU A 61 9.29 -13.77 2.42
N PHE A 62 8.83 -12.62 1.93
CA PHE A 62 8.89 -12.25 0.52
C PHE A 62 10.23 -11.63 0.09
N LYS A 63 11.13 -11.35 1.05
CA LYS A 63 12.50 -10.83 0.80
C LYS A 63 12.51 -9.60 -0.12
N LEU A 64 11.53 -8.71 0.05
CA LEU A 64 11.39 -7.51 -0.77
C LEU A 64 12.45 -6.46 -0.42
N PRO A 65 12.80 -5.57 -1.36
CA PRO A 65 13.62 -4.41 -1.03
C PRO A 65 12.95 -3.58 0.08
N MET A 66 13.73 -3.18 1.09
CA MET A 66 13.19 -2.41 2.23
C MET A 66 12.44 -1.13 1.81
N THR A 67 12.86 -0.49 0.72
CA THR A 67 12.12 0.66 0.15
C THR A 67 10.73 0.26 -0.33
N VAL A 68 10.59 -0.91 -0.98
CA VAL A 68 9.30 -1.42 -1.43
C VAL A 68 8.40 -1.71 -0.24
N VAL A 69 8.93 -2.38 0.79
CA VAL A 69 8.21 -2.65 2.05
C VAL A 69 7.67 -1.35 2.65
N LYS A 70 8.53 -0.34 2.84
CA LYS A 70 8.12 0.94 3.43
C LYS A 70 7.07 1.67 2.62
N VAL A 71 7.23 1.73 1.29
CA VAL A 71 6.25 2.37 0.40
C VAL A 71 4.92 1.62 0.43
N ALA A 72 4.94 0.30 0.35
CA ALA A 72 3.72 -0.52 0.40
C ALA A 72 2.99 -0.37 1.75
N SER A 73 3.71 -0.36 2.88
CA SER A 73 3.13 -0.12 4.19
C SER A 73 2.47 1.24 4.31
N ILE A 74 3.07 2.29 3.73
CA ILE A 74 2.46 3.64 3.71
C ILE A 74 1.18 3.63 2.88
N VAL A 75 1.22 3.04 1.67
CA VAL A 75 0.05 2.98 0.77
C VAL A 75 -1.10 2.22 1.42
N LEU A 76 -0.84 1.03 1.97
CA LEU A 76 -1.85 0.21 2.65
C LEU A 76 -2.40 0.90 3.90
N GLY A 77 -1.53 1.49 4.73
CA GLY A 77 -1.95 2.25 5.90
C GLY A 77 -2.86 3.42 5.51
N CYS A 78 -2.53 4.15 4.44
CA CYS A 78 -3.39 5.22 3.93
C CYS A 78 -4.73 4.69 3.40
N ALA A 79 -4.71 3.58 2.64
CA ALA A 79 -5.92 2.97 2.08
C ALA A 79 -6.88 2.52 3.19
N VAL A 80 -6.38 1.77 4.16
CA VAL A 80 -7.14 1.28 5.32
C VAL A 80 -7.70 2.45 6.15
N PHE A 81 -6.86 3.43 6.49
CA PHE A 81 -7.27 4.56 7.30
C PHE A 81 -8.35 5.40 6.62
N SER A 82 -8.21 5.69 5.33
CA SER A 82 -9.21 6.44 4.60
C SER A 82 -10.49 5.65 4.33
N LEU A 83 -10.41 4.31 4.21
CA LEU A 83 -11.59 3.45 4.14
C LEU A 83 -12.40 3.56 5.44
N GLN A 84 -11.75 3.50 6.60
CA GLN A 84 -12.40 3.66 7.90
C GLN A 84 -13.07 5.04 8.07
N LYS A 85 -12.53 6.08 7.45
CA LYS A 85 -13.10 7.44 7.48
C LYS A 85 -14.20 7.69 6.45
N GLY A 86 -14.41 6.77 5.51
CA GLY A 86 -15.31 7.00 4.38
C GLY A 86 -14.84 8.12 3.44
N ASP A 87 -13.53 8.33 3.32
CA ASP A 87 -12.97 9.39 2.48
C ASP A 87 -13.24 9.14 0.99
N SER A 88 -13.45 10.22 0.23
CA SER A 88 -13.50 10.16 -1.24
C SER A 88 -12.15 9.77 -1.83
N SER A 89 -12.15 9.30 -3.09
CA SER A 89 -10.92 8.98 -3.82
C SER A 89 -9.94 10.17 -3.92
N VAL A 90 -10.47 11.39 -4.03
CA VAL A 90 -9.66 12.63 -4.07
C VAL A 90 -8.94 12.85 -2.74
N LYS A 91 -9.65 12.81 -1.61
CA LYS A 91 -9.06 12.97 -0.27
C LYS A 91 -8.05 11.87 0.04
N ARG A 92 -8.36 10.63 -0.33
CA ARG A 92 -7.44 9.48 -0.25
C ARG A 92 -6.12 9.76 -0.95
N LYS A 93 -6.20 10.25 -2.19
CA LYS A 93 -5.03 10.55 -3.01
C LYS A 93 -4.19 11.68 -2.42
N GLU A 94 -4.83 12.76 -1.96
CA GLU A 94 -4.13 13.86 -1.28
C GLU A 94 -3.44 13.42 0.01
N PHE A 95 -4.12 12.58 0.80
CA PHE A 95 -3.57 12.02 2.03
C PHE A 95 -2.35 11.14 1.75
N LEU A 96 -2.45 10.22 0.78
CA LEU A 96 -1.33 9.39 0.35
C LEU A 96 -0.13 10.22 -0.13
N LYS A 97 -0.39 11.25 -0.94
CA LYS A 97 0.65 12.15 -1.44
C LYS A 97 1.39 12.85 -0.29
N LYS A 98 0.63 13.33 0.70
CA LYS A 98 1.17 13.97 1.90
C LYS A 98 2.03 13.01 2.72
N GLU A 99 1.55 11.80 2.98
CA GLU A 99 2.28 10.82 3.81
C GLU A 99 3.55 10.30 3.11
N LEU A 100 3.50 10.01 1.81
CA LEU A 100 4.70 9.66 1.04
C LEU A 100 5.73 10.79 1.02
N ALA A 101 5.29 12.05 0.87
CA ALA A 101 6.20 13.20 0.92
C ALA A 101 6.84 13.37 2.31
N LYS A 102 6.04 13.28 3.38
CA LYS A 102 6.48 13.37 4.78
C LYS A 102 7.56 12.33 5.11
N GLN A 103 7.46 11.14 4.52
CA GLN A 103 8.39 10.02 4.74
C GLN A 103 9.55 9.96 3.72
N GLY A 104 9.68 10.95 2.83
CA GLY A 104 10.79 11.04 1.86
C GLY A 104 10.63 10.16 0.60
N TYR A 105 9.41 9.66 0.32
CA TYR A 105 9.09 8.80 -0.82
C TYR A 105 8.31 9.52 -1.94
N LYS A 106 8.33 10.86 -1.98
CA LYS A 106 7.62 11.67 -2.98
C LYS A 106 7.88 11.23 -4.44
N ARG A 107 9.09 10.75 -4.76
CA ARG A 107 9.47 10.27 -6.11
C ARG A 107 8.60 9.13 -6.66
N PHE A 108 7.91 8.39 -5.79
CA PHE A 108 7.00 7.31 -6.21
C PHE A 108 5.66 7.85 -6.75
N LEU A 109 5.37 9.15 -6.56
CA LEU A 109 4.17 9.82 -7.06
C LEU A 109 4.33 10.45 -8.44
N GLU A 110 5.55 10.50 -8.97
CA GLU A 110 5.85 11.17 -10.25
C GLU A 110 5.18 10.47 -11.45
N ASN A 111 4.66 9.26 -11.21
CA ASN A 111 4.38 8.22 -12.18
C ASN A 111 3.18 7.37 -11.73
N GLU A 112 2.07 8.03 -11.38
CA GLU A 112 0.80 7.38 -11.05
C GLU A 112 0.03 7.05 -12.34
N TYR A 113 -0.32 5.77 -12.54
CA TYR A 113 -1.26 5.30 -13.57
C TYR A 113 -2.54 4.80 -12.90
#